data_AF-A0ABD0C0U7-F1
#
_entry.id   AF-A0ABD0C0U7-F1
#
_cell.length_a   1.000
_cell.length_b   1.000
_cell.length_c   1.000
_cell.angle_alpha   90.00
_cell.angle_beta   90.00
_cell.angle_gamma   90.00
#
_symmetry.space_group_name_H-M   'P 1'
#
loop_
_entity.id
_entity.type
_entity.pdbx_description
1 polymer ?
#
loop_
_entity_poly.entity_id
_entity_poly.type
_entity_poly.pdbx_seq_one_letter_code
_entity_poly.pdbx_strand_id
1 'polypeptide(L)'
;MFVEKGYQAVSIDEISGKALVTKGAFYHHFKNKKQLLSACYKQQLIMIDAYITTKTDLTNGWSALESIFEHYLDYIIDNNKNLIPIQEVMPIIGWNELEKISLEYITGKVNAIVSKLIQENQLKAYDDDVLKNLLNGWFMHIAIHAKNLKELADKKGQFIAIYRGFLLSLKDK
;
A
#
# COMPACT_ATOMS: atom_id res chain seq x y z
N MET A 1 3.44 2.14 -19.06
CA MET A 1 4.17 3.42 -19.26
C MET A 1 4.98 3.82 -18.04
N PHE A 2 4.40 4.36 -16.95
CA PHE A 2 5.21 4.75 -15.78
C PHE A 2 5.99 3.58 -15.17
N VAL A 3 5.38 2.40 -15.10
CA VAL A 3 6.06 1.18 -14.63
C VAL A 3 7.23 0.78 -15.53
N GLU A 4 7.08 0.92 -16.85
CA GLU A 4 8.07 0.44 -17.84
C GLU A 4 9.20 1.42 -18.11
N LYS A 5 8.89 2.73 -18.11
CA LYS A 5 9.81 3.80 -18.54
C LYS A 5 10.20 4.75 -17.41
N GLY A 6 9.50 4.70 -16.28
CA GLY A 6 9.65 5.65 -15.17
C GLY A 6 8.99 7.01 -15.44
N TYR A 7 8.74 7.76 -14.36
CA TYR A 7 8.05 9.05 -14.44
C TYR A 7 8.75 10.06 -15.34
N GLN A 8 10.08 10.16 -15.29
CA GLN A 8 10.83 11.20 -16.00
C GLN A 8 10.83 10.99 -17.53
N ALA A 9 10.92 9.75 -18.00
CA ALA A 9 11.02 9.44 -19.42
C ALA A 9 9.69 9.54 -20.18
N VAL A 10 8.55 9.54 -19.47
CA VAL A 10 7.22 9.61 -20.09
C VAL A 10 6.77 11.07 -20.21
N SER A 11 6.43 11.51 -21.43
CA SER A 11 5.87 12.85 -21.68
C SER A 11 4.33 12.84 -21.70
N ILE A 12 3.71 14.00 -21.48
CA ILE A 12 2.25 14.15 -21.61
C ILE A 12 1.82 13.85 -23.06
N ASP A 13 2.63 14.26 -24.03
CA ASP A 13 2.38 14.02 -25.46
C ASP A 13 2.32 12.52 -25.77
N GLU A 14 3.26 11.75 -25.22
CA GLU A 14 3.29 10.30 -25.38
C GLU A 14 2.10 9.64 -24.70
N ILE A 15 1.72 10.10 -23.49
CA ILE A 15 0.54 9.60 -22.77
C ILE A 15 -0.73 9.89 -23.58
N SER A 16 -0.94 11.13 -24.01
CA SER A 16 -2.10 11.55 -24.81
C SER A 16 -2.18 10.75 -26.11
N GLY A 17 -1.05 10.58 -26.81
CA GLY A 17 -0.98 9.78 -28.03
C GLY A 17 -1.35 8.32 -27.80
N LYS A 18 -0.81 7.69 -26.76
CA LYS A 18 -1.11 6.28 -26.44
C LYS A 18 -2.54 6.07 -25.95
N ALA A 19 -3.12 7.06 -25.26
CA ALA A 19 -4.51 7.04 -24.80
C ALA A 19 -5.51 7.47 -25.89
N LEU A 20 -5.06 7.84 -27.09
CA LEU A 20 -5.90 8.33 -28.20
C LEU A 20 -6.75 9.55 -27.80
N VAL A 21 -6.19 10.46 -27.00
CA VAL A 21 -6.84 11.70 -26.58
C VAL A 21 -6.01 12.91 -26.95
N THR A 22 -6.63 14.09 -27.03
CA THR A 22 -5.90 15.34 -27.25
C THR A 22 -5.17 15.78 -25.98
N LYS A 23 -4.15 16.65 -26.11
CA LYS A 23 -3.53 17.30 -24.96
C LYS A 23 -4.55 18.13 -24.17
N GLY A 24 -5.50 18.77 -24.86
CA GLY A 24 -6.58 19.53 -24.21
C GLY A 24 -7.44 18.64 -23.30
N ALA A 25 -7.79 17.44 -23.77
CA ALA A 25 -8.52 16.45 -22.97
C ALA A 25 -7.69 15.96 -21.77
N PHE A 26 -6.38 15.75 -21.93
CA PHE A 26 -5.50 15.48 -20.79
C PHE A 26 -5.59 16.58 -19.73
N TYR A 27 -5.40 17.85 -20.14
CA TYR A 27 -5.40 18.98 -19.21
C TYR A 27 -6.78 19.29 -18.60
N HIS A 28 -7.86 18.80 -19.20
CA HIS A 28 -9.19 18.83 -18.61
C HIS A 28 -9.29 17.93 -17.35
N HIS A 29 -8.65 16.77 -17.36
CA HIS A 29 -8.66 15.82 -16.24
C HIS A 29 -7.50 16.04 -15.25
N PHE A 30 -6.32 16.38 -15.76
CA PHE A 30 -5.10 16.50 -14.95
C PHE A 30 -4.37 17.80 -15.25
N LYS A 31 -4.17 18.62 -14.21
CA LYS A 31 -3.40 19.86 -14.29
C LYS A 31 -1.96 19.65 -14.74
N ASN A 32 -1.38 18.49 -14.42
CA ASN A 32 -0.01 18.13 -14.78
C ASN A 32 0.23 16.61 -14.65
N LYS A 33 1.41 16.16 -15.12
CA LYS A 33 1.86 14.75 -15.05
C LYS A 33 1.94 14.23 -13.60
N LYS A 34 2.27 15.07 -12.62
CA LYS A 34 2.30 14.71 -11.19
C LYS A 34 0.90 14.33 -10.69
N GLN A 35 -0.14 15.07 -11.07
CA GLN A 35 -1.52 14.75 -10.68
C GLN A 35 -1.96 13.42 -11.29
N LEU A 36 -1.60 13.14 -12.55
CA LEU A 36 -1.85 11.84 -13.16
C LEU A 36 -1.11 10.72 -12.41
N LEU A 37 0.18 10.91 -12.06
CA LEU A 37 0.94 9.92 -11.29
C LEU A 37 0.25 9.61 -9.95
N SER A 38 -0.18 10.65 -9.23
CA SER A 38 -0.93 10.50 -7.98
C SER A 38 -2.22 9.68 -8.20
N ALA A 39 -3.00 9.99 -9.24
CA ALA A 39 -4.21 9.26 -9.58
C ALA A 39 -3.95 7.79 -9.96
N CYS A 40 -2.89 7.52 -10.73
CA CYS A 40 -2.49 6.14 -11.05
C CYS A 40 -2.07 5.35 -9.81
N TYR A 41 -1.32 5.98 -8.89
CA TYR A 41 -0.91 5.32 -7.65
C TYR A 41 -2.10 5.09 -6.71
N LYS A 42 -3.03 6.05 -6.62
CA LYS A 42 -4.31 5.87 -5.93
C LYS A 42 -5.10 4.69 -6.50
N GLN A 43 -5.20 4.59 -7.83
CA GLN A 43 -5.84 3.45 -8.49
C GLN A 43 -5.17 2.12 -8.16
N GLN A 44 -3.84 2.09 -8.07
CA GLN A 44 -3.10 0.91 -7.63
C GLN A 44 -3.48 0.49 -6.20
N LEU A 45 -3.56 1.44 -5.27
CA LEU A 45 -3.98 1.16 -3.89
C LEU A 45 -5.43 0.68 -3.81
N ILE A 46 -6.34 1.21 -4.64
CA ILE A 46 -7.72 0.69 -4.78
C ILE A 46 -7.71 -0.79 -5.16
N MET A 47 -6.90 -1.18 -6.15
CA MET A 47 -6.85 -2.57 -6.61
C MET A 47 -6.29 -3.51 -5.53
N ILE A 48 -5.24 -3.08 -4.82
CA ILE A 48 -4.69 -3.82 -3.68
C ILE A 48 -5.74 -3.99 -2.58
N ASP A 49 -6.42 -2.90 -2.21
CA ASP A 49 -7.44 -2.92 -1.15
C ASP A 49 -8.63 -3.82 -1.50
N ALA A 50 -9.09 -3.76 -2.76
CA ALA A 50 -10.15 -4.62 -3.26
C ALA A 50 -9.75 -6.11 -3.18
N TYR A 51 -8.55 -6.46 -3.63
CA TYR A 51 -8.03 -7.82 -3.53
C TYR A 51 -8.02 -8.32 -2.08
N ILE A 52 -7.45 -7.53 -1.16
CA ILE A 52 -7.37 -7.89 0.27
C ILE A 52 -8.76 -8.04 0.87
N THR A 53 -9.67 -7.11 0.59
CA THR A 53 -11.03 -7.12 1.13
C THR A 53 -11.80 -8.37 0.72
N THR A 54 -11.66 -8.82 -0.53
CA THR A 54 -12.35 -10.03 -1.01
C THR A 54 -11.84 -11.34 -0.37
N LYS A 55 -10.65 -11.33 0.23
CA LYS A 55 -9.99 -12.52 0.78
C LYS A 55 -9.89 -12.52 2.31
N THR A 56 -10.24 -11.43 2.97
CA THR A 56 -10.03 -11.27 4.41
C THR A 56 -11.35 -11.29 5.14
N ASP A 57 -11.51 -12.24 6.05
CA ASP A 57 -12.59 -12.18 7.03
C ASP A 57 -12.25 -11.17 8.13
N LEU A 58 -13.15 -10.22 8.37
CA LEU A 58 -12.99 -9.14 9.35
C LEU A 58 -13.69 -9.44 10.69
N THR A 59 -14.25 -10.63 10.87
CA THR A 59 -14.92 -11.03 12.11
C THR A 59 -13.99 -11.01 13.32
N ASN A 60 -12.76 -11.51 13.16
CA ASN A 60 -11.74 -11.53 14.19
C ASN A 60 -10.59 -10.58 13.84
N GLY A 61 -10.40 -9.52 14.62
CA GLY A 61 -9.41 -8.47 14.33
C GLY A 61 -7.97 -8.98 14.23
N TRP A 62 -7.58 -9.94 15.07
CA TRP A 62 -6.24 -10.53 15.03
C TRP A 62 -5.99 -11.33 13.75
N SER A 63 -6.92 -12.23 13.43
CA SER A 63 -6.85 -13.04 12.21
C SER A 63 -6.91 -12.15 10.96
N ALA A 64 -7.72 -11.08 11.01
CA ALA A 64 -7.80 -10.09 9.95
C ALA A 64 -6.45 -9.37 9.72
N LEU A 65 -5.74 -8.93 10.78
CA LEU A 65 -4.43 -8.31 10.63
C LEU A 65 -3.41 -9.26 9.99
N GLU A 66 -3.38 -10.53 10.42
CA GLU A 66 -2.53 -11.55 9.83
C GLU A 66 -2.83 -11.77 8.34
N SER A 67 -4.11 -11.98 8.01
CA SER A 67 -4.55 -12.20 6.63
C SER A 67 -4.32 -10.97 5.74
N ILE A 68 -4.54 -9.75 6.24
CA ILE A 68 -4.27 -8.53 5.47
C ILE A 68 -2.79 -8.45 5.10
N PHE A 69 -1.88 -8.72 6.04
CA PHE A 69 -0.44 -8.70 5.76
C PHE A 69 -0.02 -9.78 4.77
N GLU A 70 -0.54 -11.00 4.92
CA GLU A 70 -0.27 -12.11 4.00
C GLU A 70 -0.79 -11.82 2.58
N HIS A 71 -2.03 -11.37 2.45
CA HIS A 71 -2.63 -11.02 1.16
C HIS A 71 -1.96 -9.80 0.52
N TYR A 72 -1.50 -8.84 1.32
CA TYR A 72 -0.70 -7.72 0.80
C TYR A 72 0.61 -8.22 0.20
N LEU A 73 1.34 -9.08 0.91
CA LEU A 73 2.56 -9.71 0.39
C LEU A 73 2.31 -10.47 -0.91
N ASP A 74 1.27 -11.29 -0.95
CA ASP A 74 0.88 -12.04 -2.15
C ASP A 74 0.64 -11.11 -3.33
N TYR A 75 -0.17 -10.07 -3.12
CA TYR A 75 -0.48 -9.15 -4.20
C TYR A 75 0.77 -8.45 -4.72
N ILE A 76 1.65 -7.98 -3.84
CA ILE A 76 2.90 -7.33 -4.24
C ILE A 76 3.81 -8.31 -5.00
N ILE A 77 3.93 -9.55 -4.55
CA ILE A 77 4.73 -10.60 -5.20
C ILE A 77 4.18 -10.94 -6.59
N ASP A 78 2.89 -11.19 -6.70
CA ASP A 78 2.26 -11.65 -7.94
C ASP A 78 2.17 -10.55 -9.00
N ASN A 79 2.09 -9.27 -8.58
CA ASN A 79 1.82 -8.15 -9.48
C ASN A 79 3.01 -7.20 -9.67
N ASN A 80 4.18 -7.47 -9.09
CA ASN A 80 5.29 -6.50 -9.00
C ASN A 80 5.66 -5.78 -10.31
N LYS A 81 5.64 -6.49 -11.43
CA LYS A 81 5.97 -5.97 -12.78
C LYS A 81 4.95 -4.95 -13.30
N ASN A 82 3.79 -4.85 -12.68
CA ASN A 82 2.68 -3.97 -13.05
C ASN A 82 2.44 -2.86 -12.02
N LEU A 83 3.22 -2.82 -10.93
CA LEU A 83 3.08 -1.83 -9.88
C LEU A 83 4.04 -0.66 -10.11
N ILE A 84 3.51 0.55 -10.00
CA ILE A 84 4.32 1.77 -9.93
C ILE A 84 5.07 1.72 -8.59
N PRO A 85 6.40 1.72 -8.60
CA PRO A 85 7.18 1.61 -7.38
C PRO A 85 7.06 2.86 -6.52
N ILE A 86 6.89 2.67 -5.21
CA ILE A 86 6.76 3.79 -4.27
C ILE A 86 7.97 4.72 -4.28
N GLN A 87 9.17 4.21 -4.57
CA GLN A 87 10.39 5.03 -4.69
C GLN A 87 10.37 6.00 -5.88
N GLU A 88 9.54 5.74 -6.89
CA GLU A 88 9.35 6.67 -8.02
C GLU A 88 8.22 7.65 -7.77
N VAL A 89 7.28 7.28 -6.91
CA VAL A 89 6.11 8.10 -6.58
C VAL A 89 6.42 9.10 -5.49
N MET A 90 7.02 8.65 -4.38
CA MET A 90 7.26 9.44 -3.18
C MET A 90 8.05 10.74 -3.44
N PRO A 91 9.16 10.75 -4.22
CA PRO A 91 9.90 12.00 -4.49
C PRO A 91 9.10 13.01 -5.33
N ILE A 92 8.09 12.57 -6.07
CA ILE A 92 7.30 13.41 -6.97
C ILE A 92 6.07 13.97 -6.26
N ILE A 93 5.31 13.11 -5.58
CA ILE A 93 4.06 13.54 -4.92
C ILE A 93 4.32 14.12 -3.53
N GLY A 94 5.37 13.67 -2.84
CA GLY A 94 5.72 14.05 -1.47
C GLY A 94 5.10 13.11 -0.43
N TRP A 95 5.72 13.02 0.76
CA TRP A 95 5.27 12.14 1.85
C TRP A 95 3.82 12.42 2.26
N ASN A 96 3.45 13.68 2.51
CA ASN A 96 2.13 14.03 3.03
C ASN A 96 0.98 13.57 2.09
N GLU A 97 1.17 13.69 0.78
CA GLU A 97 0.16 13.24 -0.19
C GLU A 97 0.12 11.71 -0.25
N LEU A 98 1.28 11.05 -0.23
CA LEU A 98 1.39 9.60 -0.22
C LEU A 98 0.72 8.98 1.02
N GLU A 99 0.99 9.56 2.19
CA GLU A 99 0.41 9.15 3.47
C GLU A 99 -1.11 9.35 3.47
N LYS A 100 -1.59 10.52 3.02
CA LYS A 100 -3.03 10.79 2.88
C LYS A 100 -3.72 9.77 1.99
N ILE A 101 -3.17 9.46 0.81
CA ILE A 101 -3.76 8.47 -0.09
C ILE A 101 -3.71 7.07 0.55
N SER A 102 -2.60 6.71 1.21
CA SER A 102 -2.46 5.40 1.85
C SER A 102 -3.49 5.19 2.97
N LEU A 103 -3.78 6.25 3.74
CA LEU A 103 -4.78 6.28 4.81
C LEU A 103 -6.20 5.99 4.30
N GLU A 104 -6.51 6.31 3.05
CA GLU A 104 -7.82 5.99 2.43
C GLU A 104 -8.01 4.48 2.15
N TYR A 105 -6.95 3.67 2.26
CA TYR A 105 -6.95 2.24 1.88
C TYR A 105 -6.38 1.33 2.97
N ILE A 106 -5.32 0.56 2.66
CA ILE A 106 -4.77 -0.47 3.56
C ILE A 106 -4.41 0.11 4.94
N THR A 107 -3.78 1.28 5.00
CA THR A 107 -3.43 1.94 6.27
C THR A 107 -4.66 2.27 7.10
N GLY A 108 -5.71 2.84 6.48
CA GLY A 108 -6.97 3.11 7.17
C GLY A 108 -7.64 1.85 7.68
N LYS A 109 -7.62 0.77 6.88
CA LYS A 109 -8.18 -0.54 7.25
C LYS A 109 -7.47 -1.15 8.46
N VAL A 110 -6.13 -1.15 8.46
CA VAL A 110 -5.32 -1.63 9.59
C VAL A 110 -5.60 -0.77 10.83
N ASN A 111 -5.60 0.56 10.69
CA ASN A 111 -5.86 1.48 11.80
C ASN A 111 -7.24 1.28 12.43
N ALA A 112 -8.27 1.01 11.62
CA ALA A 112 -9.62 0.73 12.10
C ALA A 112 -9.66 -0.56 12.94
N ILE A 113 -9.00 -1.62 12.48
CA ILE A 113 -8.94 -2.90 13.22
C ILE A 113 -8.19 -2.72 14.54
N VAL A 114 -7.02 -2.06 14.51
CA VAL A 114 -6.23 -1.79 15.71
C VAL A 114 -7.04 -0.95 16.71
N SER A 115 -7.73 0.09 16.24
CA SER A 115 -8.54 0.95 17.12
C SER A 115 -9.66 0.15 17.81
N LYS A 116 -10.29 -0.81 17.09
CA LYS A 116 -11.28 -1.71 17.68
C LYS A 116 -10.66 -2.62 18.75
N LEU A 117 -9.49 -3.20 18.47
CA LEU A 117 -8.78 -4.04 19.45
C LEU A 117 -8.40 -3.27 20.73
N ILE A 118 -8.05 -1.97 20.60
CA ILE A 118 -7.77 -1.08 21.73
C ILE A 118 -9.05 -0.86 22.55
N GLN A 119 -10.16 -0.54 21.90
CA GLN A 119 -11.46 -0.35 22.55
C GLN A 119 -11.95 -1.61 23.27
N GLU A 120 -11.63 -2.78 22.73
CA GLU A 120 -11.96 -4.08 23.32
C GLU A 120 -10.97 -4.52 24.41
N ASN A 121 -9.97 -3.70 24.77
CA ASN A 121 -8.91 -4.00 25.73
C ASN A 121 -8.17 -5.32 25.44
N GLN A 122 -7.95 -5.65 24.17
CA GLN A 122 -7.24 -6.87 23.75
C GLN A 122 -5.74 -6.66 23.57
N LEU A 123 -5.29 -5.41 23.66
CA LEU A 123 -3.91 -4.99 23.45
C LEU A 123 -3.31 -4.52 24.77
N LYS A 124 -2.01 -4.77 24.94
CA LYS A 124 -1.22 -4.12 25.99
C LYS A 124 -1.31 -2.59 25.87
N ALA A 125 -1.17 -1.91 27.00
CA ALA A 125 -1.21 -0.45 27.08
C ALA A 125 0.00 0.19 26.38
N TYR A 126 -0.19 0.60 25.12
CA TYR A 126 0.73 1.39 24.33
C TYR A 126 0.05 2.69 23.89
N ASP A 127 0.86 3.64 23.42
CA ASP A 127 0.33 4.79 22.70
C ASP A 127 -0.29 4.34 21.36
N ASP A 128 -1.52 4.79 21.12
CA ASP A 128 -2.34 4.47 19.95
C ASP A 128 -1.63 4.75 18.63
N ASP A 129 -1.03 5.93 18.52
CA ASP A 129 -0.45 6.42 17.28
C ASP A 129 0.89 5.72 17.02
N VAL A 130 1.69 5.53 18.06
CA VAL A 130 2.93 4.73 17.97
C VAL A 130 2.63 3.32 17.48
N LEU A 131 1.62 2.65 18.06
CA LEU A 131 1.26 1.28 17.67
C LEU A 131 0.79 1.20 16.21
N LYS A 132 -0.13 2.09 15.81
CA LYS A 132 -0.64 2.16 14.44
C LYS A 132 0.50 2.44 13.45
N ASN A 133 1.38 3.38 13.76
CA ASN A 133 2.52 3.73 12.90
C ASN A 133 3.49 2.56 12.73
N LEU A 134 3.84 1.85 13.81
CA LEU A 134 4.73 0.69 13.73
C LEU A 134 4.11 -0.46 12.94
N LEU A 135 2.81 -0.74 13.12
CA LEU A 135 2.12 -1.75 12.32
C LEU A 135 2.10 -1.40 10.83
N ASN A 136 1.82 -0.14 10.48
CA ASN A 136 1.90 0.33 9.09
C ASN A 136 3.32 0.31 8.53
N GLY A 137 4.34 0.44 9.38
CA GLY A 137 5.75 0.34 9.01
C GLY A 137 6.10 -0.98 8.33
N TRP A 138 5.44 -2.09 8.70
CA TRP A 138 5.62 -3.39 8.03
C TRP A 138 5.19 -3.34 6.57
N PHE A 139 3.99 -2.80 6.30
CA PHE A 139 3.47 -2.65 4.93
C PHE A 139 4.34 -1.69 4.12
N MET A 140 4.78 -0.58 4.71
CA MET A 140 5.68 0.37 4.08
C MET A 140 7.02 -0.26 3.71
N HIS A 141 7.61 -1.07 4.61
CA HIS A 141 8.82 -1.81 4.31
C HIS A 141 8.63 -2.73 3.09
N ILE A 142 7.54 -3.51 3.05
CA ILE A 142 7.23 -4.35 1.89
C ILE A 142 7.09 -3.51 0.60
N ALA A 143 6.37 -2.39 0.66
CA ALA A 143 6.14 -1.51 -0.49
C ALA A 143 7.46 -0.94 -1.05
N ILE A 144 8.36 -0.49 -0.17
CA ILE A 144 9.68 0.05 -0.56
C ILE A 144 10.54 -1.06 -1.18
N HIS A 145 10.50 -2.27 -0.63
CA HIS A 145 11.34 -3.36 -1.13
C HIS A 145 10.72 -4.14 -2.31
N ALA A 146 9.54 -3.75 -2.79
CA ALA A 146 8.85 -4.42 -3.90
C ALA A 146 9.67 -4.54 -5.19
N LYS A 147 10.61 -3.59 -5.46
CA LYS A 147 11.55 -3.70 -6.59
C LYS A 147 12.55 -4.85 -6.44
N ASN A 148 12.89 -5.24 -5.22
CA ASN A 148 13.84 -6.32 -4.90
C ASN A 148 13.11 -7.64 -4.63
N LEU A 149 12.12 -7.96 -5.48
CA LEU A 149 11.11 -8.98 -5.19
C LEU A 149 11.67 -10.39 -4.97
N LYS A 150 12.79 -10.76 -5.62
CA LYS A 150 13.33 -12.12 -5.49
C LYS A 150 13.61 -12.45 -4.02
N GLU A 151 14.23 -11.52 -3.31
CA GLU A 151 14.50 -11.69 -1.87
C GLU A 151 13.20 -11.72 -1.06
N LEU A 152 12.21 -10.90 -1.42
CA LEU A 152 10.91 -10.87 -0.75
C LEU A 152 10.13 -12.18 -0.92
N ALA A 153 10.09 -12.72 -2.14
CA ALA A 153 9.39 -13.95 -2.47
C ALA A 153 10.04 -15.16 -1.77
N ASP A 154 11.38 -15.27 -1.85
CA ASP A 154 12.14 -16.34 -1.21
C ASP A 154 11.98 -16.34 0.32
N LYS A 155 11.77 -15.16 0.91
CA LYS A 155 11.64 -14.96 2.37
C LYS A 155 10.20 -14.71 2.84
N LYS A 156 9.18 -14.84 1.97
CA LYS A 156 7.77 -14.53 2.30
C LYS A 156 7.33 -15.19 3.61
N GLY A 157 7.63 -16.49 3.77
CA GLY A 157 7.28 -17.24 4.98
C GLY A 157 7.90 -16.67 6.25
N GLN A 158 9.13 -16.14 6.18
CA GLN A 158 9.78 -15.51 7.33
C GLN A 158 9.10 -14.19 7.70
N PHE A 159 8.77 -13.34 6.72
CA PHE A 159 8.03 -12.10 6.99
C PHE A 159 6.70 -12.38 7.69
N ILE A 160 5.93 -13.36 7.20
CA ILE A 160 4.65 -13.73 7.81
C ILE A 160 4.85 -14.26 9.24
N ALA A 161 5.82 -15.16 9.44
CA ALA A 161 6.08 -15.74 10.76
C ALA A 161 6.48 -14.66 11.79
N ILE A 162 7.35 -13.72 11.41
CA ILE A 162 7.79 -12.65 12.30
C ILE A 162 6.64 -11.66 12.57
N TYR A 163 5.86 -11.29 11.56
CA TYR A 163 4.69 -10.42 11.75
C TYR A 163 3.66 -11.04 12.69
N ARG A 164 3.36 -12.34 12.54
CA ARG A 164 2.52 -13.09 13.47
C ARG A 164 3.08 -13.08 14.90
N GLY A 165 4.38 -13.36 15.04
CA GLY A 165 5.07 -13.29 16.34
C GLY A 165 4.98 -11.91 16.98
N PHE A 166 5.11 -10.85 16.19
CA PHE A 166 4.93 -9.47 16.63
C PHE A 166 3.50 -9.24 17.10
N LEU A 167 2.47 -9.59 16.31
CA LEU A 167 1.06 -9.45 16.72
C LEU A 167 0.75 -10.20 18.02
N LEU A 168 1.24 -11.44 18.16
CA LEU A 168 1.08 -12.22 19.39
C LEU A 168 1.69 -11.52 20.61
N SER A 169 2.81 -10.82 20.43
CA SER A 169 3.47 -10.09 21.50
C SER A 169 2.67 -8.87 22.00
N LEU A 170 1.72 -8.38 21.21
CA LEU A 170 0.89 -7.21 21.53
C LEU A 170 -0.36 -7.57 22.35
N LYS A 171 -0.79 -8.84 22.32
CA LYS A 171 -1.96 -9.31 23.06
C LYS A 171 -1.75 -9.10 24.56
N ASP A 172 -2.78 -8.60 25.23
CA ASP A 172 -2.81 -8.65 26.69
C ASP A 172 -3.00 -10.11 27.16
N LYS A 173 -2.49 -10.46 28.34
CA LYS A 173 -2.52 -11.83 28.86
C LYS A 173 -3.93 -12.28 29.27
#